data_AF-A0AAV2CX29-F1
#
_entry.id   AF-A0AAV2CX29-F1
#
_cell.length_a   1.000
_cell.length_b   1.000
_cell.length_c   1.000
_cell.angle_alpha   90.00
_cell.angle_beta   90.00
_cell.angle_gamma   90.00
#
_symmetry.space_group_name_H-M   'P 1'
#
loop_
_entity.id
_entity.type
_entity.pdbx_description
1 polymer ?
#
loop_
_entity_poly.entity_id
_entity_poly.type
_entity_poly.pdbx_seq_one_letter_code
_entity_poly.pdbx_strand_id
1 'polypeptide(L)'
;MGAEFFKGAIDPKDALDWIKEMERIFNLLECPDEARVEYMYYLLRSDAYDWWMTVPGAQDRTIRYTWAEFLEKFRKQYVPDLYVDSKKKEFLDLKQQRGQTVKEYDAIFHRLMTFAMELVPTKNELDATAMSKA
;
A
#
# COMPACT_ATOMS: atom_id res chain seq x y z
N MET A 1 -10.99 6.06 18.35
CA MET A 1 -10.71 5.46 17.03
C MET A 1 -9.54 6.24 16.44
N GLY A 2 -8.36 5.62 16.32
CA GLY A 2 -7.10 6.26 15.94
C GLY A 2 -6.78 6.21 14.45
N ALA A 3 -7.80 6.23 13.59
CA ALA A 3 -7.55 6.29 12.15
C ALA A 3 -7.14 7.74 11.78
N GLU A 4 -5.87 7.92 11.45
CA GLU A 4 -5.32 9.22 11.06
C GLU A 4 -5.79 9.59 9.66
N PHE A 5 -6.19 10.86 9.48
CA PHE A 5 -6.52 11.40 8.16
C PHE A 5 -5.27 11.49 7.30
N PHE A 6 -5.38 11.12 6.03
CA PHE A 6 -4.30 11.27 5.06
C PHE A 6 -4.53 12.49 4.18
N LYS A 7 -3.65 13.47 4.30
CA LYS A 7 -3.72 14.72 3.53
C LYS A 7 -2.98 14.65 2.20
N GLY A 8 -2.24 13.57 1.96
CA GLY A 8 -1.21 13.46 0.93
C GLY A 8 0.16 13.29 1.57
N ALA A 9 1.14 12.84 0.78
CA ALA A 9 2.53 12.68 1.22
C ALA A 9 3.49 13.07 0.11
N ILE A 10 4.60 13.70 0.49
CA ILE A 10 5.74 13.97 -0.41
C ILE A 10 6.72 12.80 -0.38
N ASP A 11 6.97 12.22 0.80
CA ASP A 11 7.79 11.01 0.93
C ASP A 11 6.91 9.77 0.70
N PRO A 12 7.22 8.91 -0.29
CA PRO A 12 6.52 7.65 -0.51
C PRO A 12 6.46 6.74 0.71
N LYS A 13 7.44 6.83 1.62
CA LYS A 13 7.46 6.09 2.87
C LYS A 13 6.26 6.43 3.75
N ASP A 14 5.90 7.72 3.85
CA ASP A 14 4.81 8.17 4.71
C ASP A 14 3.46 7.66 4.18
N ALA A 15 3.29 7.62 2.85
CA ALA A 15 2.13 7.03 2.21
C ALA A 15 2.03 5.52 2.47
N LEU A 16 3.15 4.80 2.38
CA LEU A 16 3.21 3.36 2.65
C LEU A 16 2.94 3.02 4.12
N ASP A 17 3.49 3.79 5.04
CA ASP A 17 3.26 3.59 6.48
C ASP A 17 1.79 3.86 6.84
N TRP A 18 1.18 4.87 6.25
CA TRP A 18 -0.24 5.16 6.45
C TRP A 18 -1.13 4.00 5.96
N ILE A 19 -0.91 3.48 4.74
CA ILE A 19 -1.64 2.31 4.23
C ILE A 19 -1.45 1.11 5.16
N LYS A 20 -0.22 0.84 5.59
CA LYS A 20 0.07 -0.30 6.47
C LYS A 20 -0.68 -0.20 7.80
N GLU A 21 -0.81 1.00 8.36
CA GLU A 21 -1.58 1.24 9.57
C GLU A 21 -3.08 1.04 9.33
N MET A 22 -3.61 1.51 8.19
CA MET A 22 -5.02 1.27 7.83
C MET A 22 -5.32 -0.21 7.61
N GLU A 23 -4.45 -0.95 6.93
CA GLU A 23 -4.56 -2.40 6.76
C GLU A 23 -4.56 -3.12 8.11
N ARG A 24 -3.70 -2.69 9.05
CA ARG A 24 -3.67 -3.24 10.41
C ARG A 24 -5.01 -3.03 11.13
N ILE A 25 -5.58 -1.83 11.03
CA ILE A 25 -6.89 -1.49 11.64
C ILE A 25 -8.02 -2.29 10.97
N PHE A 26 -8.08 -2.34 9.65
CA PHE A 26 -9.12 -3.07 8.94
C PHE A 26 -9.07 -4.58 9.18
N ASN A 27 -7.88 -5.16 9.24
CA ASN A 27 -7.72 -6.57 9.58
C ASN A 27 -8.12 -6.86 11.03
N LEU A 28 -7.79 -5.97 11.98
CA LEU A 28 -8.23 -6.10 13.37
C LEU A 28 -9.75 -6.05 13.50
N LEU A 29 -10.42 -5.24 12.68
CA LEU A 29 -11.87 -5.07 12.71
C LEU A 29 -12.61 -6.07 11.80
N GLU A 30 -11.89 -6.99 11.14
CA GLU A 30 -12.44 -7.92 10.15
C GLU A 30 -13.29 -7.18 9.08
N CYS A 31 -12.83 -5.99 8.69
CA CYS A 31 -13.56 -5.12 7.79
C CYS A 31 -13.58 -5.72 6.37
N PRO A 32 -14.77 -5.88 5.75
CA PRO A 32 -14.88 -6.39 4.38
C PRO A 32 -14.32 -5.37 3.37
N ASP A 33 -13.79 -5.86 2.26
CA ASP A 33 -13.02 -5.05 1.30
C ASP A 33 -13.82 -3.85 0.75
N GLU A 34 -15.12 -4.02 0.50
CA GLU A 34 -15.99 -2.95 0.02
C GLU A 34 -16.12 -1.82 1.05
N ALA A 35 -16.18 -2.17 2.34
CA ALA A 35 -16.25 -1.19 3.41
C ALA A 35 -14.92 -0.47 3.62
N ARG A 36 -13.78 -1.14 3.40
CA ARG A 36 -12.43 -0.52 3.51
C ARG A 36 -12.29 0.69 2.60
N VAL A 37 -12.75 0.58 1.35
CA VAL A 37 -12.64 1.69 0.40
C VAL A 37 -13.52 2.87 0.79
N GLU A 38 -14.75 2.60 1.24
CA GLU A 38 -15.63 3.65 1.78
C GLU A 38 -14.98 4.35 2.97
N TYR A 39 -14.38 3.61 3.90
CA TYR A 39 -13.63 4.20 5.01
C TYR A 39 -12.44 5.04 4.53
N MET A 40 -11.70 4.61 3.50
CA MET A 40 -10.60 5.41 2.96
C MET A 40 -11.09 6.72 2.37
N TYR A 41 -12.17 6.71 1.60
CA TYR A 41 -12.77 7.95 1.10
C TYR A 41 -13.02 8.95 2.24
N TYR A 42 -13.51 8.48 3.39
CA TYR A 42 -13.72 9.33 4.57
C TYR A 42 -12.44 9.73 5.31
N LEU A 43 -11.31 9.09 5.07
CA LEU A 43 -10.03 9.37 5.73
C LEU A 43 -9.10 10.24 4.87
N LEU A 44 -9.30 10.29 3.55
CA LEU A 44 -8.59 11.20 2.65
C LEU A 44 -9.01 12.66 2.90
N ARG A 45 -8.05 13.58 2.91
CA ARG A 45 -8.23 15.02 3.10
C ARG A 45 -7.34 15.79 2.13
N SER A 46 -7.64 17.08 1.91
CA SER A 46 -6.78 17.99 1.15
C SER A 46 -6.35 17.37 -0.19
N ASP A 47 -5.07 17.49 -0.56
CA ASP A 47 -4.50 17.00 -1.82
C ASP A 47 -4.84 15.54 -2.10
N ALA A 48 -4.93 14.69 -1.09
CA ALA A 48 -5.30 13.28 -1.29
C ALA A 48 -6.77 13.06 -1.59
N TYR A 49 -7.65 13.85 -0.98
CA TYR A 49 -9.05 13.84 -1.37
C TYR A 49 -9.22 14.40 -2.79
N ASP A 50 -8.57 15.52 -3.09
CA ASP A 50 -8.65 16.17 -4.41
C ASP A 50 -8.14 15.24 -5.51
N TRP A 51 -7.00 14.57 -5.28
CA TRP A 51 -6.50 13.53 -6.17
C TRP A 51 -7.51 12.40 -6.38
N TRP A 52 -8.08 11.85 -5.30
CA TRP A 52 -9.02 10.73 -5.41
C TRP A 52 -10.24 11.11 -6.26
N MET A 53 -10.71 12.35 -6.15
CA MET A 53 -11.81 12.87 -6.96
C MET A 53 -11.48 13.00 -8.46
N THR A 54 -10.19 12.93 -8.86
CA THR A 54 -9.77 12.86 -10.27
C THR A 54 -9.76 11.44 -10.83
N VAL A 55 -9.82 10.42 -9.98
CA VAL A 55 -9.81 9.02 -10.41
C VAL A 55 -11.12 8.72 -11.17
N PRO A 56 -11.06 8.15 -12.39
CA PRO A 56 -12.26 7.89 -13.19
C PRO A 56 -13.28 7.02 -12.45
N GLY A 57 -14.48 7.52 -12.16
CA GLY A 57 -15.50 6.75 -11.44
C GLY A 57 -15.46 6.86 -9.91
N ALA A 58 -14.44 7.51 -9.32
CA ALA A 58 -14.42 7.76 -7.86
C ALA A 58 -15.54 8.70 -7.39
N GLN A 59 -16.07 9.55 -8.27
CA GLN A 59 -17.21 10.42 -7.96
C GLN A 59 -18.56 9.69 -8.07
N ASP A 60 -18.60 8.60 -8.83
CA ASP A 60 -19.81 7.81 -9.01
C ASP A 60 -19.91 6.79 -7.88
N ARG A 61 -20.75 7.11 -6.89
CA ARG A 61 -20.98 6.24 -5.73
C ARG A 61 -21.71 4.93 -6.06
N THR A 62 -22.07 4.69 -7.33
CA THR A 62 -22.55 3.39 -7.79
C THR A 62 -21.40 2.45 -8.20
N ILE A 63 -20.24 3.01 -8.56
CA ILE A 63 -19.02 2.25 -8.83
C ILE A 63 -18.37 1.88 -7.50
N ARG A 64 -18.21 0.58 -7.26
CA ARG A 64 -17.52 0.04 -6.09
C ARG A 64 -16.13 -0.40 -6.50
N TYR A 65 -15.13 0.27 -5.95
CA TYR A 65 -13.76 -0.19 -6.01
C TYR A 65 -13.53 -1.28 -4.98
N THR A 66 -12.80 -2.31 -5.38
CA THR A 66 -12.21 -3.28 -4.47
C THR A 66 -11.05 -2.63 -3.70
N TRP A 67 -10.68 -3.24 -2.56
CA TRP A 67 -9.50 -2.80 -1.81
C TRP A 67 -8.23 -2.83 -2.65
N ALA A 68 -8.07 -3.85 -3.48
CA ALA A 68 -6.92 -4.01 -4.38
C ALA A 68 -6.82 -2.87 -5.41
N GLU A 69 -7.92 -2.51 -6.06
CA GLU A 69 -7.93 -1.41 -7.04
C GLU A 69 -7.65 -0.05 -6.38
N PHE A 70 -8.15 0.17 -5.16
CA PHE A 70 -7.80 1.37 -4.39
C PHE A 70 -6.28 1.42 -4.13
N LEU A 71 -5.70 0.33 -3.64
CA LEU A 71 -4.27 0.23 -3.35
C LEU A 71 -3.40 0.45 -4.58
N GLU A 72 -3.78 -0.12 -5.72
CA GLU A 72 -3.06 0.06 -6.99
C GLU A 72 -2.99 1.55 -7.35
N LYS A 73 -4.14 2.23 -7.34
CA LYS A 73 -4.22 3.66 -7.67
C LYS A 73 -3.49 4.52 -6.67
N PHE A 74 -3.64 4.23 -5.38
CA PHE A 74 -2.95 4.94 -4.31
C PHE A 74 -1.42 4.83 -4.45
N ARG A 75 -0.91 3.62 -4.71
CA ARG A 75 0.52 3.40 -4.92
C ARG A 75 1.02 4.13 -6.15
N LYS A 76 0.29 4.06 -7.27
CA LYS A 76 0.64 4.80 -8.48
C LYS A 76 0.74 6.31 -8.26
N GLN A 77 -0.09 6.86 -7.38
CA GLN A 77 -0.06 8.28 -7.05
C GLN A 77 1.09 8.67 -6.11
N TYR A 78 1.28 7.91 -5.02
CA TYR A 78 2.14 8.33 -3.91
C TYR A 78 3.48 7.59 -3.84
N VAL A 79 3.65 6.53 -4.62
CA VAL A 79 4.84 5.68 -4.63
C VAL A 79 5.37 5.59 -6.06
N PRO A 80 6.20 6.56 -6.50
CA PRO A 80 6.75 6.57 -7.85
C PRO A 80 7.60 5.34 -8.13
N ASP A 81 7.59 4.85 -9.37
CA ASP A 81 8.40 3.70 -9.80
C ASP A 81 9.89 3.90 -9.49
N LEU A 82 10.40 5.12 -9.65
CA LEU A 82 11.79 5.47 -9.31
C LEU A 82 12.12 5.23 -7.83
N TYR A 83 11.16 5.45 -6.93
CA TYR A 83 11.34 5.13 -5.52
C TYR A 83 11.44 3.62 -5.32
N VAL A 84 10.55 2.85 -5.95
CA VAL A 84 10.54 1.39 -5.89
C VAL A 84 11.84 0.82 -6.44
N ASP A 85 12.28 1.27 -7.61
CA ASP A 85 13.53 0.85 -8.25
C ASP A 85 14.74 1.17 -7.38
N SER A 86 14.76 2.37 -6.77
CA SER A 86 15.79 2.75 -5.81
C SER A 86 15.82 1.79 -4.61
N LYS A 87 14.66 1.40 -4.06
CA LYS A 87 14.59 0.42 -2.96
C LYS A 87 14.96 -0.99 -3.38
N LYS A 88 14.59 -1.43 -4.58
CA LYS A 88 15.04 -2.71 -5.16
C LYS A 88 16.56 -2.73 -5.31
N LYS A 89 17.17 -1.64 -5.80
CA LYS A 89 18.63 -1.51 -5.88
C LYS A 89 19.28 -1.55 -4.50
N GLU A 90 18.74 -0.81 -3.53
CA GLU A 90 19.23 -0.82 -2.14
C GLU A 90 19.21 -2.25 -1.56
N PHE A 91 18.19 -3.04 -1.88
CA PHE A 91 18.10 -4.45 -1.48
C PHE A 91 19.18 -5.31 -2.13
N LEU A 92 19.39 -5.18 -3.44
CA LEU A 92 20.39 -5.97 -4.18
C LEU A 92 21.82 -5.66 -3.72
N ASP A 93 22.08 -4.41 -3.35
CA ASP A 93 23.37 -3.95 -2.85
C ASP A 93 23.55 -4.19 -1.33
N LEU A 94 22.52 -4.71 -0.64
CA LEU A 94 22.51 -4.85 0.82
C LEU A 94 23.54 -5.87 1.31
N LYS A 95 24.51 -5.39 2.08
CA LYS A 95 25.53 -6.20 2.76
C LYS A 95 25.65 -5.78 4.22
N GLN A 96 25.84 -6.76 5.12
CA GLN A 96 26.05 -6.46 6.52
C GLN A 96 27.31 -5.60 6.69
N GLN A 97 27.16 -4.44 7.32
CA GLN A 97 28.25 -3.50 7.50
C GLN A 97 29.12 -3.89 8.71
N ARG A 98 30.39 -3.46 8.70
CA ARG A 98 31.30 -3.70 9.83
C ARG A 98 30.77 -2.98 11.08
N GLY A 99 30.56 -3.74 12.16
CA GLY A 99 30.01 -3.23 13.40
C GLY A 99 28.49 -3.26 13.49
N GLN A 100 27.79 -3.62 12.40
CA GLN A 100 26.34 -3.83 12.41
C GLN A 100 26.03 -5.21 12.99
N THR A 101 25.06 -5.28 13.90
CA THR A 101 24.56 -6.54 14.43
C THR A 101 23.72 -7.28 13.39
N VAL A 102 23.63 -8.61 13.54
CA VAL A 102 22.74 -9.43 12.70
C VAL A 102 21.29 -8.96 12.78
N LYS A 103 20.83 -8.53 13.96
CA LYS A 103 19.46 -8.04 14.16
C LYS A 103 19.17 -6.73 13.40
N GLU A 104 20.12 -5.80 13.38
CA GLU A 104 19.97 -4.56 12.61
C GLU A 104 19.98 -4.82 11.11
N TYR A 105 20.87 -5.72 10.65
CA TYR A 105 20.88 -6.14 9.26
C TYR A 105 19.56 -6.80 8.86
N ASP A 106 19.08 -7.73 9.67
CA ASP A 106 17.83 -8.46 9.45
C ASP A 106 16.61 -7.52 9.37
N ALA A 107 16.55 -6.49 10.21
CA ALA A 107 15.50 -5.49 10.16
C ALA A 107 15.49 -4.69 8.84
N ILE A 108 16.68 -4.32 8.32
CA ILE A 108 16.81 -3.62 7.04
C ILE A 108 16.47 -4.57 5.88
N PHE A 109 16.94 -5.82 5.96
CA PHE A 109 16.63 -6.85 4.98
C PHE A 109 15.12 -7.03 4.81
N HIS A 110 14.39 -7.26 5.89
CA HIS A 110 12.93 -7.41 5.85
C HIS A 110 12.22 -6.17 5.30
N ARG A 111 12.68 -4.97 5.68
CA ARG A 111 12.11 -3.71 5.20
C ARG A 111 12.29 -3.52 3.69
N LEU A 112 13.42 -3.94 3.14
CA LEU A 112 13.73 -3.82 1.72
C LEU A 112 13.16 -4.98 0.90
N MET A 113 13.04 -6.18 1.50
CA MET A 113 12.46 -7.37 0.88
C MET A 113 11.03 -7.14 0.40
N THR A 114 10.24 -6.30 1.08
CA THR A 114 8.88 -5.95 0.65
C THR A 114 8.82 -5.26 -0.71
N PHE A 115 9.90 -4.59 -1.14
CA PHE A 115 10.01 -3.97 -2.46
C PHE A 115 10.52 -4.95 -3.52
N ALA A 116 11.36 -5.91 -3.13
CA ALA A 116 11.89 -6.94 -4.01
C ALA A 116 10.87 -8.05 -4.33
N MET A 117 9.95 -8.35 -3.41
CA MET A 117 8.89 -9.35 -3.59
C MET A 117 7.72 -8.87 -4.47
N GLU A 118 7.79 -7.66 -5.05
CA GLU A 118 6.71 -7.03 -5.81
C GLU A 118 5.33 -7.31 -5.20
N LEU A 119 5.07 -6.70 -4.03
CA LEU A 119 3.72 -6.45 -3.52
C LEU A 119 2.68 -7.51 -3.92
N VAL A 120 2.90 -8.75 -3.51
CA VAL A 120 1.95 -9.85 -3.72
C VAL A 120 0.58 -9.39 -3.22
N PRO A 121 -0.44 -9.33 -4.09
CA PRO A 121 -1.80 -9.15 -3.64
C PRO A 121 -2.11 -10.34 -2.74
N THR A 122 -2.45 -10.04 -1.50
CA THR A 122 -2.58 -11.03 -0.44
C THR A 122 -3.64 -12.05 -0.82
N LYS A 123 -3.18 -13.23 -1.27
CA LYS A 123 -3.87 -14.52 -1.46
C LYS A 123 -5.15 -14.57 -2.33
N ASN A 124 -5.87 -13.47 -2.55
CA ASN A 124 -7.14 -13.46 -3.27
C ASN A 124 -6.99 -13.49 -4.80
N GLU A 125 -5.78 -13.24 -5.34
CA GLU A 125 -5.54 -13.26 -6.79
C GLU A 125 -5.14 -14.64 -7.35
N LEU A 126 -4.73 -15.57 -6.48
CA LEU A 126 -4.46 -16.95 -6.88
C LEU A 126 -5.77 -17.73 -7.11
N ASP A 127 -6.83 -17.41 -6.36
CA ASP A 127 -8.12 -18.07 -6.49
C ASP A 127 -8.92 -17.56 -7.72
N ALA A 128 -8.79 -16.28 -8.07
CA ALA A 128 -9.43 -15.72 -9.27
C ALA A 128 -8.82 -16.28 -10.58
N THR A 129 -7.51 -16.54 -10.60
CA THR A 129 -6.84 -17.12 -11.77
C THR A 129 -7.12 -18.63 -11.90
N ALA A 130 -7.35 -19.33 -10.79
CA ALA A 130 -7.75 -20.74 -10.79
C ALA A 130 -9.21 -20.95 -11.23
N MET A 131 -10.12 -20.01 -10.90
CA MET A 131 -11.54 -20.12 -11.29
C MET A 131 -11.88 -19.65 -12.72
N SER A 132 -10.97 -18.93 -13.39
CA SER A 132 -11.14 -18.55 -14.81
C SER A 132 -10.75 -19.68 -15.79
N LYS A 133 -10.19 -20.79 -15.28
CA LYS A 133 -9.70 -21.93 -16.08
C LYS A 133 -10.37 -23.27 -15.77
N ALA A 134 -11.46 -23.26 -15.00
CA ALA A 134 -12.28 -24.44 -14.71
C ALA A 134 -13.64 -24.35 -15.42
#